data_AF-A0A2E1H5N6-F1
#
_entry.id   AF-A0A2E1H5N6-F1
#
_cell.length_a   1.000
_cell.length_b   1.000
_cell.length_c   1.000
_cell.angle_alpha   90.00
_cell.angle_beta   90.00
_cell.angle_gamma   90.00
#
_symmetry.space_group_name_H-M   'P 1'
#
loop_
_entity.id
_entity.type
_entity.pdbx_description
1 polymer ?
#
loop_
_entity_poly.entity_id
_entity_poly.type
_entity_poly.pdbx_seq_one_letter_code
_entity_poly.pdbx_strand_id
1 'polypeptide(L)'
;MPQDPTLYPLANACLNALSAVLLVIGILFIRRGNEAAHKKMMVSAFLCSVVFLCSYLYYHISFEILVSYAGPAWGRTPYLILLGSHTVLAAIVPVLAIIVIRAGFKDSREFHRRWAKRLFPMWMYVSITGVSIYFILYVLTDSATIALSSQYG
;
A
#
# COMPACT_ATOMS: atom_id res chain seq x y z
N MET A 1 -0.22 6.93 -27.56
CA MET A 1 0.09 8.04 -26.65
C MET A 1 1.32 7.62 -25.87
N PRO A 2 2.33 8.49 -25.66
CA PRO A 2 3.38 8.18 -24.70
C PRO A 2 2.69 7.98 -23.35
N GLN A 3 2.91 6.84 -22.71
CA GLN A 3 2.36 6.64 -21.38
C GLN A 3 3.24 7.39 -20.40
N ASP A 4 2.71 8.46 -19.79
CA ASP A 4 3.44 9.21 -18.77
C ASP A 4 3.77 8.28 -17.59
N PRO A 5 5.05 7.90 -17.40
CA PRO A 5 5.43 6.87 -16.44
C PRO A 5 5.15 7.29 -14.98
N THR A 6 4.93 8.60 -14.74
CA THR A 6 4.60 9.17 -13.43
C THR A 6 3.16 8.93 -12.97
N LEU A 7 2.26 8.54 -13.88
CA LEU A 7 0.85 8.25 -13.55
C LEU A 7 0.72 6.99 -12.69
N TYR A 8 1.55 5.96 -12.93
CA TYR A 8 1.50 4.70 -12.19
C TYR A 8 1.88 4.85 -10.71
N PRO A 9 3.02 5.49 -10.36
CA PRO A 9 3.34 5.80 -8.97
C PRO A 9 2.28 6.62 -8.24
N LEU A 10 1.71 7.64 -8.90
CA LEU A 10 0.65 8.46 -8.33
C LEU A 10 -0.62 7.64 -8.07
N ALA A 11 -1.08 6.87 -9.06
CA ALA A 11 -2.24 5.99 -8.90
C ALA A 11 -2.04 4.97 -7.77
N ASN A 12 -0.84 4.39 -7.67
CA ASN A 12 -0.46 3.47 -6.61
C ASN A 12 -0.47 4.12 -5.22
N ALA A 13 -0.02 5.38 -5.09
CA ALA A 13 -0.12 6.14 -3.85
C ALA A 13 -1.59 6.43 -3.49
N CYS A 14 -2.41 6.84 -4.45
CA CYS A 14 -3.84 7.07 -4.23
C CYS A 14 -4.58 5.80 -3.79
N LEU A 15 -4.27 4.64 -4.38
CA LEU A 15 -4.85 3.36 -3.98
C LEU A 15 -4.49 2.96 -2.54
N ASN A 16 -3.25 3.20 -2.13
CA ASN A 16 -2.83 2.99 -0.74
C ASN A 16 -3.51 3.96 0.23
N ALA A 17 -3.60 5.25 -0.12
CA ALA A 17 -4.33 6.24 0.67
C ALA A 17 -5.81 5.88 0.82
N LEU A 18 -6.45 5.42 -0.26
CA LEU A 18 -7.84 4.97 -0.24
C LEU A 18 -8.00 3.72 0.63
N SER A 19 -7.09 2.74 0.52
CA SER A 19 -7.10 1.54 1.38
C SER A 19 -6.98 1.92 2.86
N ALA A 20 -6.06 2.81 3.21
CA ALA A 20 -5.91 3.39 4.55
C ALA A 20 -7.21 4.00 5.09
N VAL A 21 -7.88 4.84 4.29
CA VAL A 21 -9.16 5.47 4.67
C VAL A 21 -10.26 4.42 4.86
N LEU A 22 -10.38 3.46 3.94
CA LEU A 22 -11.38 2.38 4.03
C LEU A 22 -11.16 1.50 5.26
N LEU A 23 -9.91 1.21 5.63
CA LEU A 23 -9.57 0.47 6.84
C LEU A 23 -10.05 1.20 8.10
N VAL A 24 -9.78 2.51 8.20
CA VAL A 24 -10.23 3.34 9.33
C VAL A 24 -11.76 3.36 9.40
N ILE A 25 -12.44 3.65 8.28
CA ILE A 25 -13.91 3.68 8.21
C ILE A 25 -14.50 2.31 8.59
N GLY A 26 -13.90 1.22 8.12
CA GLY A 26 -14.33 -0.13 8.45
C GLY A 26 -14.22 -0.45 9.95
N ILE A 27 -13.19 0.03 10.63
CA ILE A 27 -13.09 -0.09 12.09
C ILE A 27 -14.14 0.77 12.80
N LEU A 28 -14.45 1.96 12.29
CA LEU A 28 -15.52 2.79 12.84
C LEU A 28 -16.89 2.10 12.73
N PHE A 29 -17.17 1.42 11.61
CA PHE A 29 -18.43 0.69 11.45
C PHE A 29 -18.56 -0.50 12.41
N ILE A 30 -17.52 -1.31 12.59
CA ILE A 30 -17.61 -2.45 13.53
C ILE A 30 -17.73 -1.99 14.99
N ARG A 31 -17.11 -0.86 15.35
CA ARG A 31 -17.30 -0.24 16.68
C ARG A 31 -18.73 0.23 16.92
N ARG A 32 -19.46 0.58 15.85
CA ARG A 32 -20.90 0.93 15.89
C ARG A 32 -21.82 -0.29 15.74
N GLY A 33 -21.28 -1.51 15.73
CA GLY A 33 -22.05 -2.75 15.54
C GLY A 33 -22.54 -2.99 14.10
N ASN A 34 -22.15 -2.16 13.13
CA ASN A 34 -22.55 -2.33 11.73
C ASN A 34 -21.61 -3.30 11.01
N GLU A 35 -21.83 -4.60 11.21
CA GLU A 35 -21.04 -5.67 10.59
C GLU A 35 -21.10 -5.66 9.06
N ALA A 36 -22.26 -5.35 8.48
CA ALA A 36 -22.43 -5.34 7.02
C ALA A 36 -21.58 -4.25 6.36
N ALA A 37 -21.59 -3.03 6.92
CA ALA A 37 -20.75 -1.94 6.43
C ALA A 37 -19.26 -2.22 6.68
N HIS A 38 -18.90 -2.79 7.84
CA HIS A 38 -17.53 -3.24 8.10
C HIS A 38 -17.02 -4.21 7.02
N LYS A 39 -17.78 -5.25 6.70
CA LYS A 39 -17.43 -6.24 5.67
C LYS A 39 -17.21 -5.59 4.31
N LYS A 40 -18.13 -4.68 3.90
CA LYS A 40 -17.99 -3.93 2.64
C LYS A 40 -16.68 -3.14 2.61
N MET A 41 -16.38 -2.39 3.67
CA MET A 41 -15.14 -1.60 3.74
C MET A 41 -13.87 -2.46 3.73
N MET A 42 -13.84 -3.59 4.45
CA MET A 42 -12.68 -4.50 4.44
C MET A 42 -12.44 -5.12 3.07
N VAL A 43 -13.51 -5.51 2.37
CA VAL A 43 -13.41 -6.05 1.01
C VAL A 43 -12.96 -4.96 0.03
N SER A 44 -13.52 -3.75 0.11
CA SER A 44 -13.09 -2.63 -0.74
C SER A 44 -11.62 -2.26 -0.49
N ALA A 45 -11.17 -2.22 0.76
CA ALA A 45 -9.76 -1.97 1.10
C ALA A 45 -8.84 -3.07 0.51
N PHE A 46 -9.25 -4.33 0.63
CA PHE A 46 -8.54 -5.46 0.04
C PHE A 46 -8.43 -5.35 -1.48
N LEU A 47 -9.54 -5.02 -2.16
CA LEU A 47 -9.54 -4.82 -3.61
C LEU A 47 -8.61 -3.67 -4.01
N CYS A 48 -8.60 -2.55 -3.29
CA CYS A 48 -7.66 -1.44 -3.53
C CYS A 48 -6.21 -1.92 -3.42
N SER A 49 -5.88 -2.70 -2.39
CA SER A 49 -4.53 -3.27 -2.20
C SER A 49 -4.14 -4.27 -3.28
N VAL A 50 -5.08 -5.08 -3.79
CA VAL A 50 -4.82 -5.99 -4.92
C VAL A 50 -4.56 -5.21 -6.21
N VAL A 51 -5.41 -4.21 -6.51
CA VAL A 51 -5.22 -3.35 -7.69
C VAL A 51 -3.89 -2.60 -7.62
N PHE A 52 -3.53 -2.08 -6.43
CA PHE A 52 -2.22 -1.47 -6.18
C PHE A 52 -1.08 -2.45 -6.50
N LEU A 53 -1.14 -3.67 -5.97
CA LEU A 53 -0.07 -4.66 -6.17
C LEU A 53 0.07 -5.04 -7.66
N CYS A 54 -1.04 -5.29 -8.34
CA CYS A 54 -1.03 -5.60 -9.77
C CYS A 54 -0.46 -4.43 -10.59
N SER A 55 -0.88 -3.20 -10.31
CA SER A 55 -0.39 -1.98 -10.97
C SER A 55 1.11 -1.76 -10.71
N TYR A 56 1.56 -1.94 -9.45
CA TYR A 56 2.96 -1.83 -9.06
C TYR A 56 3.85 -2.84 -9.78
N LEU A 57 3.44 -4.11 -9.81
CA LEU A 57 4.19 -5.16 -10.48
C LEU A 57 4.22 -4.95 -12.00
N TYR A 58 3.08 -4.59 -12.59
CA TYR A 58 3.01 -4.26 -14.01
C TYR A 58 3.98 -3.12 -14.36
N TYR A 59 3.95 -2.03 -13.61
CA TYR A 59 4.87 -0.90 -13.82
C TYR A 59 6.35 -1.32 -13.71
N HIS A 60 6.72 -2.06 -12.66
CA HIS A 60 8.12 -2.48 -12.48
C HIS A 60 8.59 -3.49 -13.53
N ILE A 61 7.72 -4.40 -13.98
CA ILE A 61 8.07 -5.41 -14.97
C ILE A 61 8.11 -4.81 -16.39
N SER A 62 7.19 -3.90 -16.71
CA SER A 62 7.08 -3.36 -18.07
C SER A 62 8.04 -2.21 -18.38
N PHE A 63 8.38 -1.39 -17.39
CA PHE A 63 9.21 -0.20 -17.61
C PHE A 63 10.60 -0.30 -16.99
N GLU A 64 10.87 -1.32 -16.16
CA GLU A 64 12.15 -1.56 -15.46
C GLU A 64 12.69 -0.34 -14.68
N ILE A 65 11.80 0.59 -14.31
CA ILE A 65 12.18 1.86 -13.66
C ILE A 65 12.32 1.63 -12.15
N LEU A 66 13.57 1.57 -11.68
CA LEU A 66 13.88 1.68 -10.26
C LEU A 66 14.32 3.10 -9.91
N VAL A 67 13.40 3.88 -9.34
CA VAL A 67 13.72 5.20 -8.81
C VAL A 67 14.55 5.05 -7.55
N SER A 68 15.84 5.35 -7.66
CA SER A 68 16.76 5.36 -6.54
C SER A 68 16.66 6.67 -5.77
N TYR A 69 16.78 6.60 -4.44
CA TYR A 69 16.79 7.79 -3.60
C TYR A 69 18.01 8.68 -3.91
N ALA A 70 17.74 9.89 -4.37
CA ALA A 70 18.73 10.92 -4.71
C ALA A 70 18.69 12.15 -3.78
N GLY A 71 18.01 12.04 -2.63
CA GLY A 71 17.99 13.09 -1.61
C GLY A 71 19.27 13.14 -0.76
N PRO A 72 19.30 14.00 0.28
CA PRO A 72 20.46 14.16 1.16
C PRO A 72 20.94 12.84 1.78
N ALA A 73 22.27 12.69 1.94
CA ALA A 73 22.88 11.45 2.44
C ALA A 73 22.31 10.96 3.77
N TRP A 74 21.94 11.88 4.68
CA TRP A 74 21.35 11.56 5.97
C TRP A 74 19.96 10.90 5.87
N GLY A 75 19.22 11.14 4.78
CA GLY A 75 17.88 10.58 4.55
C GLY A 75 17.87 9.21 3.88
N ARG A 76 19.00 8.76 3.33
CA ARG A 76 19.10 7.49 2.58
C ARG A 76 18.84 6.27 3.45
N THR A 77 19.50 6.17 4.60
CA THR A 77 19.36 5.00 5.49
C THR A 77 17.94 4.88 6.07
N PRO A 78 17.32 5.94 6.64
CA PRO A 78 15.92 5.89 7.06
C PRO A 78 14.97 5.49 5.93
N TYR A 79 15.18 6.00 4.72
CA TYR A 79 14.38 5.65 3.55
C TYR A 79 14.50 4.17 3.18
N LEU A 80 15.72 3.61 3.16
CA LEU A 80 15.93 2.20 2.83
C LEU A 80 15.32 1.26 3.88
N ILE A 81 15.38 1.63 5.15
CA ILE A 81 14.71 0.89 6.23
C ILE A 81 13.20 0.90 5.99
N LEU A 82 12.62 2.08 5.73
CA LEU A 82 11.19 2.26 5.44
C LEU A 82 10.75 1.44 4.21
N LEU A 83 11.52 1.51 3.11
CA LEU A 83 11.23 0.78 1.88
C LEU A 83 11.34 -0.73 2.09
N GLY A 84 12.37 -1.19 2.80
CA GLY A 84 12.58 -2.60 3.09
C GLY A 84 11.46 -3.18 3.95
N SER A 85 11.12 -2.53 5.06
CA SER A 85 10.04 -2.97 5.94
C SER A 85 8.68 -2.91 5.23
N HIS A 86 8.41 -1.85 4.45
CA HIS A 86 7.20 -1.72 3.65
C HIS A 86 7.06 -2.90 2.67
N THR A 87 8.10 -3.17 1.88
CA THR A 87 8.07 -4.23 0.85
C THR A 87 7.81 -5.60 1.46
N VAL A 88 8.51 -5.96 2.54
CA VAL A 88 8.33 -7.25 3.22
C VAL A 88 6.91 -7.37 3.77
N LEU A 89 6.41 -6.35 4.46
CA LEU A 89 5.04 -6.38 4.99
C LEU A 89 3.99 -6.36 3.87
N ALA A 90 4.22 -5.64 2.78
CA ALA A 90 3.33 -5.57 1.63
C ALA A 90 3.16 -6.94 0.95
N ALA A 91 4.17 -7.81 0.99
CA ALA A 91 4.06 -9.19 0.51
C ALA A 91 3.26 -10.09 1.49
N ILE A 92 3.41 -9.87 2.80
CA ILE A 92 2.77 -10.71 3.84
C ILE A 92 1.30 -10.35 4.05
N VAL A 93 0.98 -9.06 4.08
CA VAL A 93 -0.35 -8.53 4.43
C VAL A 93 -1.48 -9.10 3.56
N PRO A 94 -1.36 -9.21 2.22
CA PRO A 94 -2.43 -9.77 1.38
C PRO A 94 -2.79 -11.21 1.74
N VAL A 95 -1.79 -12.05 2.04
CA VAL A 95 -2.00 -13.45 2.45
C VAL A 95 -2.77 -13.51 3.77
N LEU A 96 -2.35 -12.71 4.76
CA LEU A 96 -3.04 -12.63 6.05
C LEU A 96 -4.45 -12.04 5.89
N ALA A 97 -4.63 -11.03 5.03
CA ALA A 97 -5.94 -10.43 4.75
C ALA A 97 -6.91 -11.47 4.19
N ILE A 98 -6.49 -12.31 3.24
CA ILE A 98 -7.31 -13.41 2.72
C ILE A 98 -7.73 -14.35 3.85
N ILE A 99 -6.81 -14.78 4.71
CA ILE A 99 -7.11 -15.68 5.83
C ILE A 99 -8.15 -15.07 6.79
N VAL A 100 -7.96 -13.81 7.18
CA VAL A 100 -8.84 -13.10 8.12
C VAL A 100 -10.22 -12.81 7.51
N ILE A 101 -10.27 -12.41 6.24
CA ILE A 101 -11.52 -12.15 5.51
C ILE A 101 -12.32 -13.46 5.36
N ARG A 102 -11.66 -14.56 4.98
CA ARG A 102 -12.31 -15.89 4.88
C ARG A 102 -12.87 -16.36 6.22
N ALA A 103 -12.15 -16.14 7.32
CA ALA A 103 -12.66 -16.43 8.66
C ALA A 103 -13.90 -15.60 9.01
N GLY A 104 -13.95 -14.33 8.57
CA GLY A 104 -15.11 -13.45 8.74
C GLY A 104 -16.34 -13.88 7.94
N PHE A 105 -16.16 -14.55 6.80
CA PHE A 105 -17.27 -15.14 6.03
C PHE A 105 -17.76 -16.48 6.59
N LYS A 106 -16.87 -17.27 7.22
CA LYS A 106 -17.21 -18.56 7.87
C LYS A 106 -17.79 -18.40 9.28
N ASP A 107 -18.11 -17.18 9.70
CA ASP A 107 -18.58 -16.80 11.04
C ASP A 107 -17.67 -17.31 12.20
N SER A 108 -16.38 -17.54 11.92
CA SER A 108 -15.39 -17.89 12.94
C SER A 108 -14.92 -16.62 13.67
N ARG A 109 -15.81 -16.05 14.48
CA ARG A 109 -15.68 -14.71 15.08
C ARG A 109 -14.45 -14.57 15.97
N GLU A 110 -14.16 -15.57 16.80
CA GLU A 110 -13.01 -15.53 17.71
C GLU A 110 -11.69 -15.49 16.95
N PHE A 111 -11.54 -16.37 15.94
CA PHE A 111 -10.36 -16.40 15.09
C PHE A 111 -10.22 -15.09 14.31
N HIS A 112 -11.30 -14.63 13.66
CA HIS A 112 -11.31 -13.37 12.92
C HIS A 112 -10.87 -12.21 13.82
N ARG A 113 -11.47 -12.05 15.00
CA ARG A 113 -11.15 -10.94 15.93
C ARG A 113 -9.70 -11.01 16.44
N ARG A 114 -9.21 -12.21 16.76
CA ARG A 114 -7.84 -12.43 17.25
C ARG A 114 -6.80 -12.02 16.21
N TRP A 115 -7.02 -12.38 14.95
CA TRP A 115 -6.07 -12.08 13.86
C TRP A 115 -6.26 -10.68 13.28
N ALA A 116 -7.50 -10.18 13.16
CA ALA A 116 -7.79 -8.83 12.69
C ALA A 116 -7.10 -7.76 13.54
N LYS A 117 -7.05 -7.93 14.87
CA LYS A 117 -6.32 -7.01 15.77
C LYS A 117 -4.80 -6.93 15.49
N ARG A 118 -4.20 -8.00 14.98
CA ARG A 118 -2.78 -8.02 14.58
C ARG A 118 -2.57 -7.53 13.16
N LEU A 119 -3.46 -7.94 12.24
CA LEU A 119 -3.40 -7.58 10.84
C LEU A 119 -3.64 -6.08 10.63
N PHE A 120 -4.62 -5.49 11.33
CA PHE A 120 -4.99 -4.09 11.14
C PHE A 120 -3.80 -3.12 11.24
N PRO A 121 -2.97 -3.12 12.29
CA PRO A 121 -1.83 -2.19 12.36
C PRO A 121 -0.79 -2.45 11.26
N MET A 122 -0.54 -3.71 10.88
CA MET A 122 0.37 -4.04 9.77
C MET A 122 -0.16 -3.51 8.43
N TRP A 123 -1.45 -3.70 8.17
CA TRP A 123 -2.08 -3.25 6.94
C TRP A 123 -2.16 -1.72 6.87
N MET A 124 -2.46 -1.07 7.99
CA MET A 124 -2.43 0.38 8.11
C MET A 124 -1.01 0.93 7.87
N TYR A 125 0.01 0.29 8.47
CA TYR A 125 1.41 0.66 8.28
C TYR A 125 1.81 0.60 6.81
N VAL A 126 1.54 -0.51 6.11
CA VAL A 126 1.86 -0.65 4.68
C VAL A 126 1.15 0.44 3.86
N SER A 127 -0.13 0.70 4.13
CA SER A 127 -0.91 1.69 3.38
C SER A 127 -0.37 3.11 3.56
N ILE A 128 -0.02 3.52 4.78
CA ILE A 128 0.56 4.85 5.05
C ILE A 128 1.96 4.95 4.44
N THR A 129 2.80 3.95 4.68
CA THR A 129 4.20 3.99 4.23
C THR A 129 4.32 3.96 2.71
N GLY A 130 3.40 3.31 1.99
CA GLY A 130 3.35 3.37 0.53
C GLY A 130 3.13 4.80 0.00
N VAL A 131 2.26 5.56 0.65
CA VAL A 131 2.06 6.98 0.34
C VAL A 131 3.31 7.79 0.69
N SER A 132 3.92 7.55 1.86
CA SER A 132 5.15 8.24 2.25
C SER A 132 6.31 8.00 1.29
N ILE A 133 6.49 6.76 0.80
CA ILE A 133 7.52 6.43 -0.19
C ILE A 133 7.31 7.23 -1.48
N TYR A 134 6.06 7.35 -1.94
CA TYR A 134 5.73 8.20 -3.10
C TYR A 134 6.13 9.66 -2.86
N PHE A 135 5.73 10.26 -1.74
CA PHE A 135 6.11 11.63 -1.43
C PHE A 135 7.63 11.83 -1.37
N ILE A 136 8.35 10.91 -0.74
CA ILE A 136 9.81 10.99 -0.63
C ILE A 136 10.46 10.97 -2.02
N LEU A 137 10.06 10.05 -2.90
CA LEU A 137 10.72 9.86 -4.20
C LEU A 137 10.27 10.84 -5.29
N TYR A 138 9.00 11.23 -5.30
CA TYR A 138 8.39 11.97 -6.42
C TYR A 138 8.05 13.42 -6.10
N VAL A 139 8.05 13.82 -4.83
CA VAL A 139 7.65 15.18 -4.42
C VAL A 139 8.75 15.90 -3.64
N LEU A 140 9.38 15.21 -2.67
CA LEU A 140 10.33 15.82 -1.74
C LEU A 140 11.79 15.75 -2.21
N THR A 141 12.09 14.95 -3.23
CA THR A 141 13.44 14.79 -3.76
C THR A 141 13.44 14.80 -5.28
N ASP A 142 14.59 15.12 -5.88
CA ASP A 142 14.81 15.09 -7.33
C ASP A 142 14.95 13.65 -7.88
N SER A 143 14.68 12.63 -7.07
CA SER A 143 14.88 11.22 -7.44
C SER A 143 14.14 10.84 -8.71
N ALA A 144 12.87 11.25 -8.83
CA ALA A 144 12.07 11.00 -10.03
C ALA A 144 12.61 11.74 -11.27
N THR A 145 13.00 13.01 -11.11
CA THR A 145 13.57 13.83 -12.19
C THR A 145 14.85 13.20 -12.74
N ILE A 146 15.74 12.78 -11.83
CA ILE A 146 17.01 12.14 -12.19
C ILE A 146 16.76 10.81 -12.90
N ALA A 147 15.90 9.96 -12.35
CA ALA A 147 15.58 8.66 -12.94
C ALA A 147 15.00 8.80 -14.37
N LEU A 148 14.05 9.71 -14.57
CA LEU A 148 13.44 9.95 -15.89
C LEU A 148 14.45 10.56 -16.88
N SER A 149 15.30 11.48 -16.43
CA SER A 149 16.34 12.06 -17.30
C SER A 149 17.38 11.05 -17.76
N SER A 150 17.73 10.06 -16.91
CA SER A 150 18.71 9.02 -17.24
C SER A 150 18.20 7.95 -18.22
N GLN A 151 16.88 7.81 -18.35
CA GLN A 151 16.24 6.77 -19.17
C GLN A 151 15.75 7.30 -20.53
N TYR A 152 15.51 8.61 -20.64
CA TYR A 152 15.04 9.28 -21.86
C TYR A 152 16.00 10.33 -22.44
N GLY A 153 17.18 10.52 -21.83
CA GLY A 153 18.29 11.33 -22.36
C GLY A 153 19.31 10.46 -23.07
#